data_AF-A0A7K2QLG6-F1
#
_entry.id   AF-A0A7K2QLG6-F1
#
_cell.length_a   1.000
_cell.length_b   1.000
_cell.length_c   1.000
_cell.angle_alpha   90.00
_cell.angle_beta   90.00
_cell.angle_gamma   90.00
#
_symmetry.space_group_name_H-M   'P 1'
#
loop_
_entity.id
_entity.type
_entity.pdbx_description
1 polymer ?
#
loop_
_entity_poly.entity_id
_entity_poly.type
_entity_poly.pdbx_seq_one_letter_code
_entity_poly.pdbx_strand_id
1 'polypeptide(L)'
;MSAAPAEEPIDPFHTHPDGGPRTVTQLRAALTAASPADREAFEAQLGELDLDDPEAYATLVRVWRHRLVMRTNPMILAAVAASTDPAAPRWTSAVILDAPQESGR
;
A
#
# COMPACT_ATOMS: atom_id res chain seq x y z
N MET A 1 -36.51 -0.46 20.42
CA MET A 1 -35.71 -0.90 19.25
C MET A 1 -34.48 -0.03 19.19
N SER A 2 -33.34 -0.51 19.69
CA SER A 2 -32.06 0.19 19.53
C SER A 2 -31.52 -0.14 18.14
N ALA A 3 -31.34 0.88 17.30
CA ALA A 3 -30.64 0.72 16.03
C ALA A 3 -29.19 0.34 16.31
N ALA A 4 -28.74 -0.79 15.76
CA ALA A 4 -27.33 -1.14 15.74
C ALA A 4 -26.55 -0.01 15.05
N PRO A 5 -25.35 0.36 15.53
CA PRO A 5 -24.52 1.32 14.80
C PRO A 5 -24.25 0.74 13.42
N ALA A 6 -24.42 1.56 12.38
CA ALA A 6 -24.07 1.18 11.02
C ALA A 6 -22.58 0.81 11.01
N GLU A 7 -22.27 -0.46 10.73
CA GLU A 7 -20.90 -0.88 10.40
C GLU A 7 -20.44 -0.01 9.23
N GLU A 8 -19.47 0.88 9.50
CA GLU A 8 -18.75 1.58 8.45
C GLU A 8 -18.16 0.54 7.48
N PRO A 9 -18.21 0.78 6.16
CA PRO A 9 -17.64 -0.13 5.19
C PRO A 9 -16.15 -0.32 5.51
N ILE A 10 -15.78 -1.56 5.86
CA ILE A 10 -14.39 -1.96 6.08
C ILE A 10 -13.64 -1.69 4.77
N ASP A 11 -12.93 -0.57 4.70
CA ASP A 11 -12.11 -0.27 3.53
C ASP A 11 -10.93 -1.27 3.51
N PRO A 12 -10.84 -2.09 2.45
CA PRO A 12 -9.92 -3.23 2.39
C PRO A 12 -8.46 -2.81 2.14
N PHE A 13 -8.20 -1.50 2.10
CA PHE A 13 -6.92 -0.90 1.78
C PHE A 13 -6.31 -0.12 2.94
N HIS A 14 -6.99 -0.03 4.08
CA HIS A 14 -6.42 0.60 5.27
C HIS A 14 -5.29 -0.26 5.84
N THR A 15 -4.10 0.33 5.90
CA THR A 15 -3.02 -0.04 6.81
C THR A 15 -3.32 0.33 8.28
N HIS A 16 -4.61 0.44 8.66
CA HIS A 16 -5.02 0.48 10.06
C HIS A 16 -4.90 -0.95 10.63
N PRO A 17 -4.58 -1.14 11.93
CA PRO A 17 -4.56 -2.46 12.57
C PRO A 17 -5.83 -3.30 12.35
N ASP A 18 -6.92 -2.67 11.88
CA ASP A 18 -8.23 -3.30 11.68
C ASP A 18 -8.70 -3.52 10.23
N GLY A 19 -7.98 -3.02 9.19
CA GLY A 19 -8.52 -2.90 7.81
C GLY A 19 -7.76 -3.60 6.68
N GLY A 20 -6.81 -4.50 6.97
CA GLY A 20 -6.06 -5.25 5.96
C GLY A 20 -5.95 -6.75 6.29
N PRO A 21 -5.39 -7.58 5.40
CA PRO A 21 -5.22 -9.02 5.66
C PRO A 21 -4.41 -9.23 6.93
N ARG A 22 -5.04 -9.58 8.06
CA ARG A 22 -4.44 -9.67 9.39
C ARG A 22 -3.62 -10.95 9.59
N THR A 23 -3.83 -11.95 8.74
CA THR A 23 -3.08 -13.21 8.75
C THR A 23 -2.31 -13.41 7.45
N VAL A 24 -1.27 -14.26 7.48
CA VAL A 24 -0.55 -14.64 6.26
C VAL A 24 -1.43 -15.41 5.27
N THR A 25 -2.41 -16.19 5.76
CA THR A 25 -3.41 -16.81 4.88
C THR A 25 -4.23 -15.79 4.12
N GLN A 26 -4.68 -14.73 4.79
CA GLN A 26 -5.40 -13.63 4.13
C GLN A 26 -4.49 -12.86 3.16
N LEU A 27 -3.23 -12.64 3.51
CA LEU A 27 -2.25 -12.00 2.63
C LEU A 27 -2.03 -12.85 1.35
N ARG A 28 -1.87 -14.17 1.50
CA ARG A 28 -1.75 -15.10 0.36
C ARG A 28 -2.97 -15.03 -0.55
N ALA A 29 -4.19 -15.07 0.00
CA ALA A 29 -5.41 -14.97 -0.80
C ALA A 29 -5.50 -13.63 -1.55
N ALA A 30 -5.19 -12.53 -0.87
CA ALA A 30 -5.20 -11.20 -1.46
C ALA A 30 -4.14 -11.04 -2.56
N LEU A 31 -2.93 -11.59 -2.36
CA LEU A 31 -1.89 -11.62 -3.39
C LEU A 31 -2.34 -12.46 -4.60
N THR A 32 -2.95 -13.63 -4.40
CA THR A 32 -3.51 -14.43 -5.50
C THR A 32 -4.53 -13.65 -6.32
N ALA A 33 -5.43 -12.90 -5.65
CA ALA A 33 -6.45 -12.11 -6.31
C ALA A 33 -5.88 -10.89 -7.05
N ALA A 34 -4.83 -10.26 -6.51
CA ALA A 34 -4.21 -9.08 -7.08
C ALA A 34 -3.23 -9.41 -8.23
N SER A 35 -2.34 -10.38 -8.03
CA SER A 35 -1.32 -10.77 -9.00
C SER A 35 -0.69 -12.13 -8.67
N PRO A 36 -0.83 -13.15 -9.54
CA PRO A 36 -0.15 -14.43 -9.38
C PRO A 36 1.37 -14.32 -9.25
N ALA A 37 1.99 -13.36 -9.96
CA ALA A 37 3.44 -13.14 -9.87
C ALA A 37 3.88 -12.59 -8.51
N ASP A 38 3.10 -11.69 -7.90
CA ASP A 38 3.38 -11.22 -6.53
C ASP A 38 3.21 -12.35 -5.51
N ARG A 39 2.19 -13.20 -5.72
CA ARG A 39 1.93 -14.38 -4.89
C ARG A 39 3.12 -15.35 -4.90
N GLU A 40 3.68 -15.62 -6.08
CA GLU A 40 4.86 -16.49 -6.26
C GLU A 40 6.10 -15.88 -5.63
N ALA A 41 6.36 -14.58 -5.87
CA ALA A 41 7.50 -13.89 -5.28
C ALA A 41 7.44 -13.83 -3.74
N PHE A 42 6.24 -13.71 -3.16
CA PHE A 42 6.06 -13.81 -1.70
C PHE A 42 6.41 -15.19 -1.17
N GLU A 43 5.99 -16.29 -1.80
CA GLU A 43 6.39 -17.64 -1.33
C GLU A 43 7.87 -17.90 -1.51
N ALA A 44 8.47 -17.43 -2.60
CA ALA A 44 9.90 -17.59 -2.80
C ALA A 44 10.68 -16.93 -1.65
N GLN A 45 10.33 -15.68 -1.30
CA GLN A 45 10.97 -15.00 -0.17
C GLN A 45 10.66 -15.64 1.18
N LEU A 46 9.45 -16.19 1.35
CA LEU A 46 9.08 -16.90 2.57
C LEU A 46 9.81 -18.25 2.72
N GLY A 47 10.10 -18.93 1.60
CA GLY A 47 10.83 -20.20 1.57
C GLY A 47 12.32 -20.07 1.84
N GLU A 48 12.91 -18.92 1.49
CA GLU A 48 14.31 -18.60 1.80
C GLU A 48 14.49 -18.00 3.21
N LEU A 49 13.39 -17.69 3.90
CA LEU A 49 13.42 -17.05 5.19
C LEU A 49 13.77 -18.04 6.30
N ASP A 50 14.65 -17.64 7.21
CA ASP A 50 14.81 -18.34 8.48
C ASP A 50 13.57 -18.13 9.35
N LEU A 51 12.78 -19.19 9.54
CA LEU A 51 11.53 -19.13 10.30
C LEU A 51 11.75 -19.10 11.81
N ASP A 52 12.98 -19.35 12.28
CA ASP A 52 13.35 -19.18 13.68
C ASP A 52 13.62 -17.71 14.04
N ASP A 53 13.63 -16.81 13.04
CA ASP A 53 13.66 -15.35 13.22
C ASP A 53 12.25 -14.73 13.04
N PRO A 54 11.52 -14.48 14.15
CA PRO A 54 10.19 -13.89 14.09
C PRO A 54 10.18 -12.43 13.61
N GLU A 55 11.30 -11.69 13.76
CA GLU A 55 11.41 -10.30 13.31
C GLU A 55 11.55 -10.23 11.78
N ALA A 56 12.36 -11.12 11.21
CA ALA A 56 12.49 -11.26 9.76
C ALA A 56 11.14 -11.63 9.11
N TYR A 57 10.39 -12.54 9.73
CA TYR A 57 9.05 -12.92 9.28
C TYR A 57 8.06 -11.75 9.34
N ALA A 58 8.00 -11.04 10.47
CA ALA A 58 7.11 -9.90 10.64
C ALA A 58 7.44 -8.78 9.63
N THR A 59 8.72 -8.55 9.37
CA THR A 59 9.20 -7.58 8.38
C THR A 59 8.75 -7.95 6.97
N LEU A 60 8.94 -9.21 6.56
CA LEU A 60 8.51 -9.70 5.26
C LEU A 60 7.00 -9.49 5.06
N VAL A 61 6.18 -9.91 6.04
CA VAL A 61 4.72 -9.75 5.98
C VAL A 61 4.32 -8.27 5.89
N ARG A 62 4.97 -7.38 6.64
CA ARG A 62 4.70 -5.93 6.60
C ARG A 62 5.01 -5.34 5.23
N VAL A 63 6.16 -5.68 4.65
CA VAL A 63 6.58 -5.21 3.31
C VAL A 63 5.55 -5.62 2.25
N TRP A 64 5.13 -6.89 2.27
CA TRP A 64 4.17 -7.39 1.28
C TRP A 64 2.76 -6.83 1.45
N ARG A 65 2.31 -6.58 2.69
CA ARG A 65 1.07 -5.82 2.93
C ARG A 65 1.14 -4.42 2.36
N HIS A 66 2.22 -3.70 2.62
CA HIS A 66 2.40 -2.35 2.09
C HIS A 66 2.38 -2.34 0.56
N ARG A 67 3.12 -3.26 -0.07
CA ARG A 67 3.15 -3.42 -1.52
C ARG A 67 1.77 -3.73 -2.11
N LEU A 68 1.00 -4.60 -1.47
CA LEU A 68 -0.37 -4.91 -1.88
C LEU A 68 -1.23 -3.65 -1.88
N VAL A 69 -1.21 -2.87 -0.79
CA VAL A 69 -1.96 -1.61 -0.67
C VAL A 69 -1.59 -0.63 -1.79
N MET A 70 -0.29 -0.45 -2.07
CA MET A 70 0.16 0.43 -3.15
C MET A 70 -0.35 -0.01 -4.53
N ARG A 71 -0.59 -1.30 -4.75
CA ARG A 71 -1.06 -1.85 -6.03
C ARG A 71 -2.56 -1.88 -6.19
N THR A 72 -3.32 -1.95 -5.11
CA THR A 72 -4.77 -2.19 -5.19
C THR A 72 -5.61 -1.02 -4.70
N ASN A 73 -5.04 -0.10 -3.93
CA ASN A 73 -5.78 1.05 -3.44
C ASN A 73 -6.14 2.01 -4.61
N PRO A 74 -7.44 2.23 -4.88
CA PRO A 74 -7.88 3.02 -6.03
C PRO A 74 -7.45 4.48 -5.96
N MET A 75 -7.32 5.07 -4.77
CA MET A 75 -6.82 6.44 -4.62
C MET A 75 -5.35 6.54 -5.00
N ILE A 76 -4.54 5.55 -4.62
CA ILE A 76 -3.11 5.50 -4.98
C ILE A 76 -2.99 5.33 -6.49
N LEU A 77 -3.76 4.40 -7.08
CA LEU A 77 -3.77 4.19 -8.53
C LEU A 77 -4.21 5.45 -9.29
N ALA A 78 -5.24 6.16 -8.81
CA ALA A 78 -5.67 7.43 -9.39
C ALA A 78 -4.58 8.51 -9.29
N ALA A 79 -3.91 8.62 -8.15
CA ALA A 79 -2.80 9.56 -7.96
C ALA A 79 -1.61 9.24 -8.87
N VAL A 80 -1.26 7.95 -9.03
CA VAL A 80 -0.22 7.50 -9.96
C VAL A 80 -0.61 7.85 -11.40
N ALA A 81 -1.84 7.54 -11.82
CA ALA A 81 -2.33 7.86 -13.15
C ALA A 81 -2.25 9.38 -13.42
N ALA A 82 -2.72 10.21 -12.48
CA ALA A 82 -2.63 11.66 -12.55
C ALA A 82 -1.18 12.16 -12.61
N SER A 83 -0.26 11.55 -11.85
CA SER A 83 1.16 11.91 -11.88
C SER A 83 1.84 11.55 -13.21
N THR A 84 1.33 10.55 -13.93
CA THR A 84 1.87 10.14 -15.23
C THR A 84 1.20 10.85 -16.40
N ASP A 85 0.18 11.67 -16.15
CA ASP A 85 -0.51 12.43 -17.18
C ASP A 85 0.47 13.39 -17.89
N PRO A 86 0.62 13.29 -19.23
CA PRO A 86 1.46 14.22 -19.99
C PRO A 86 1.02 15.68 -19.88
N ALA A 87 -0.27 15.94 -19.63
CA ALA A 87 -0.83 17.27 -19.46
C ALA A 87 -0.71 17.82 -18.03
N ALA A 88 -0.29 17.00 -17.05
CA ALA A 88 -0.09 17.47 -15.68
C ALA A 88 1.02 18.54 -15.61
N PRO A 89 0.87 19.57 -14.75
CA PRO A 89 1.91 20.56 -14.54
C PRO A 89 3.21 19.86 -14.10
N ARG A 90 4.30 20.13 -14.82
CA ARG A 90 5.62 19.59 -14.48
C ARG A 90 6.48 20.70 -13.92
N TRP A 91 6.79 20.59 -12.63
CA TRP A 91 7.74 21.48 -12.01
C TRP A 91 9.15 21.04 -12.39
N THR A 92 9.87 21.91 -13.09
CA THR A 92 11.30 21.72 -13.30
C THR A 92 12.05 22.19 -12.07
N SER A 93 13.25 21.64 -11.84
CA SER A 93 14.11 22.10 -10.74
C SER A 93 14.37 23.60 -10.81
N ALA A 94 14.46 24.18 -12.00
CA ALA A 94 14.60 25.62 -12.19
C ALA A 94 13.37 26.40 -11.68
N VAL A 95 12.15 25.92 -11.96
CA VAL A 95 10.90 26.54 -11.48
C VAL A 95 10.74 26.43 -9.97
N ILE A 96 11.19 25.33 -9.37
CA ILE A 96 11.12 25.12 -7.91
C ILE A 96 12.11 26.05 -7.19
N LEU A 97 13.29 26.24 -7.76
CA LEU A 97 14.35 27.07 -7.17
C LEU A 97 14.17 28.57 -7.42
N ASP A 98 13.44 28.95 -8.47
CA ASP A 98 13.08 30.34 -8.80
C ASP A 98 11.77 30.80 -8.12
N ALA A 99 11.01 29.86 -7.54
CA ALA A 99 9.80 30.19 -6.79
C ALA A 99 10.15 31.17 -5.66
N PRO A 100 9.46 32.34 -5.59
CA PRO A 100 9.74 33.33 -4.56
C PRO A 100 9.61 32.63 -3.21
N GLN A 101 10.72 32.55 -2.49
CA GLN A 101 10.71 32.07 -1.11
C GLN A 101 9.80 33.04 -0.37
N GLU A 102 8.57 32.60 -0.05
CA GLU A 102 7.67 33.33 0.81
C GLU A 102 8.41 33.49 2.14
N SER A 103 9.10 34.63 2.26
CA SER A 103 9.83 35.01 3.45
C SER A 103 8.77 35.28 4.49
N GLY A 104 8.53 34.26 5.32
CA GLY A 104 7.61 34.31 6.44
C GLY A 104 7.88 35.56 7.27
N ARG A 105 6.81 36.32 7.51
CA ARG A 105 6.73 37.37 8.52
C ARG A 105 6.24 36.75 9.82
#